data_AF-A0A7S1SGD8-F1
#
_entry.id   AF-A0A7S1SGD8-F1
#
_cell.length_a   1.000
_cell.length_b   1.000
_cell.length_c   1.000
_cell.angle_alpha   90.00
_cell.angle_beta   90.00
_cell.angle_gamma   90.00
#
_symmetry.space_group_name_H-M   'P 1'
#
loop_
_entity.id
_entity.type
_entity.pdbx_description
1 polymer ?
#
loop_
_entity_poly.entity_id
_entity_poly.type
_entity_poly.pdbx_seq_one_letter_code
_entity_poly.pdbx_strand_id
1 'polypeptide(L)'
;PVPPFGPFTFKWECAPWDEARGNYWAVKSCFRDDYGLLVVDETQKYIVIPAGQMVPGQYLFSVTIAKEPTQDSRGPISGRFVSRFIEVVVTDASGTTDQTGVIRRRGLLQDADEDPATYHKPEVTISPPPDNINVQDRLTLLGNVNMLDAYKQYLSFRWTVTEGILNISAPGVLLSSRTGLNLVVSGGQMSVGETYSFRLDVYNNVSGYSGWDQVTVSINAPPSSGRFIIFPLEGFASQTPF
;
A
#
# COMPACT_ATOMS: atom_id res chain seq x y z
N PRO A 1 23.82 -8.79 15.34
CA PRO A 1 23.49 -9.65 14.19
C PRO A 1 22.02 -9.44 13.79
N VAL A 2 21.78 -8.82 12.64
CA VAL A 2 20.43 -8.73 12.06
C VAL A 2 20.03 -10.16 11.67
N PRO A 3 18.86 -10.67 12.10
CA PRO A 3 18.42 -11.99 11.64
C PRO A 3 18.38 -12.00 10.10
N PRO A 4 18.82 -13.08 9.44
CA PRO A 4 18.94 -13.13 7.98
C PRO A 4 17.57 -13.13 7.25
N PHE A 5 16.47 -13.16 7.99
CA PHE A 5 15.12 -13.22 7.47
C PHE A 5 14.51 -11.81 7.40
N GLY A 6 13.80 -11.52 6.30
CA GLY A 6 12.95 -10.34 6.22
C GLY A 6 11.90 -10.31 7.34
N PRO A 7 11.12 -9.23 7.49
CA PRO A 7 10.16 -9.08 8.60
C PRO A 7 9.03 -10.11 8.62
N PHE A 8 8.93 -10.97 7.60
CA PHE A 8 7.89 -11.98 7.45
C PHE A 8 8.42 -13.25 6.78
N THR A 9 7.83 -14.38 7.15
CA THR A 9 7.95 -15.69 6.49
C THR A 9 6.63 -16.09 5.83
N PHE A 10 6.72 -16.85 4.75
CA PHE A 10 5.62 -17.28 3.90
C PHE A 10 5.61 -18.80 3.81
N LYS A 11 4.54 -19.43 4.30
CA LYS A 11 4.34 -20.88 4.20
C LYS A 11 3.25 -21.17 3.19
N TRP A 12 3.60 -21.84 2.10
CA TRP A 12 2.67 -22.22 1.04
C TRP A 12 2.15 -23.65 1.28
N GLU A 13 0.86 -23.84 1.10
CA GLU A 13 0.18 -25.12 1.18
C GLU A 13 -0.70 -25.27 -0.06
N CYS A 14 -0.91 -26.51 -0.50
CA CYS A 14 -1.84 -26.79 -1.57
C CYS A 14 -2.64 -28.06 -1.22
N ALA A 15 -3.94 -28.04 -1.50
CA ALA A 15 -4.83 -29.18 -1.38
C ALA A 15 -5.69 -29.31 -2.65
N PRO A 16 -6.14 -30.52 -3.04
CA PRO A 16 -7.16 -30.69 -4.05
C PRO A 16 -8.46 -29.96 -3.65
N TRP A 17 -9.10 -29.31 -4.62
CA TRP A 17 -10.40 -28.65 -4.43
C TRP A 17 -11.48 -29.42 -5.19
N ASP A 18 -12.61 -29.67 -4.52
CA ASP A 18 -13.79 -30.32 -5.09
C ASP A 18 -15.02 -29.48 -4.70
N GLU A 19 -15.78 -29.00 -5.67
CA GLU A 19 -16.95 -28.12 -5.41
C GLU A 19 -18.04 -28.81 -4.56
N ALA A 20 -18.18 -30.13 -4.66
CA ALA A 20 -19.18 -30.89 -3.92
C ALA A 20 -18.73 -31.26 -2.50
N ARG A 21 -17.42 -31.31 -2.24
CA ARG A 21 -16.83 -31.73 -0.95
C ARG A 21 -16.09 -30.62 -0.21
N GLY A 22 -15.87 -29.47 -0.85
CA GLY A 22 -15.03 -28.39 -0.36
C GLY A 22 -13.55 -28.78 -0.29
N ASN A 23 -12.83 -28.22 0.68
CA ASN A 23 -11.43 -28.56 0.92
C ASN A 23 -11.32 -30.00 1.46
N TYR A 24 -10.82 -30.92 0.64
CA TYR A 24 -10.53 -32.27 1.08
C TYR A 24 -9.05 -32.59 0.86
N TRP A 25 -8.36 -32.88 1.96
CA TRP A 25 -6.98 -33.36 1.95
C TRP A 25 -6.92 -34.82 1.48
N ALA A 26 -7.13 -35.03 0.18
CA ALA A 26 -6.85 -36.32 -0.43
C ALA A 26 -5.34 -36.60 -0.36
N VAL A 27 -4.99 -37.89 -0.28
CA VAL A 27 -3.60 -38.41 -0.20
C VAL A 27 -2.73 -38.01 -1.41
N LYS A 28 -3.31 -37.39 -2.45
CA LYS A 28 -2.60 -36.92 -3.63
C LYS A 28 -2.12 -35.49 -3.44
N SER A 29 -0.79 -35.32 -3.42
CA SER A 29 -0.13 -34.03 -3.49
C SER A 29 -0.55 -33.26 -4.75
N CYS A 30 -0.72 -31.94 -4.65
CA CYS A 30 -1.00 -31.07 -5.79
C CYS A 30 0.10 -31.08 -6.85
N PHE A 31 1.30 -31.47 -6.43
CA PHE A 31 2.49 -31.49 -7.25
C PHE A 31 2.90 -32.93 -7.51
N ARG A 32 3.55 -33.14 -8.66
CA ARG A 32 4.43 -34.28 -8.85
C ARG A 32 5.71 -33.97 -8.07
N ASP A 33 5.63 -34.15 -6.75
CA ASP A 33 6.60 -33.62 -5.79
C ASP A 33 7.89 -34.45 -5.72
N ASP A 34 8.64 -34.48 -6.82
CA ASP A 34 9.97 -35.09 -6.85
C ASP A 34 11.05 -34.16 -6.25
N TYR A 35 10.73 -32.87 -6.02
CA TYR A 35 11.70 -31.81 -5.71
C TYR A 35 11.38 -30.92 -4.50
N GLY A 36 10.26 -31.11 -3.80
CA GLY A 36 9.90 -30.29 -2.64
C GLY A 36 9.52 -28.85 -3.00
N LEU A 37 8.73 -28.64 -4.06
CA LEU A 37 8.43 -27.29 -4.60
C LEU A 37 7.76 -26.35 -3.59
N LEU A 38 7.03 -26.88 -2.60
CA LEU A 38 6.42 -26.10 -1.50
C LEU A 38 7.38 -25.81 -0.34
N VAL A 39 8.58 -26.40 -0.35
CA VAL A 39 9.63 -26.22 0.68
C VAL A 39 10.59 -25.08 0.30
N VAL A 40 10.34 -24.38 -0.81
CA VAL A 40 11.23 -23.34 -1.30
C VAL A 40 11.08 -22.07 -0.46
N ASP A 41 12.20 -21.67 0.15
CA ASP A 41 12.53 -20.37 0.73
C ASP A 41 11.34 -19.59 1.33
N GLU A 42 11.09 -19.77 2.64
CA GLU A 42 10.05 -19.06 3.39
C GLU A 42 10.18 -17.53 3.31
N THR A 43 11.25 -16.95 2.76
CA THR A 43 11.38 -15.50 2.57
C THR A 43 10.72 -14.99 1.29
N GLN A 44 10.33 -15.88 0.37
CA GLN A 44 9.75 -15.50 -0.91
C GLN A 44 8.23 -15.29 -0.84
N LYS A 45 7.80 -14.13 -1.34
CA LYS A 45 6.39 -13.72 -1.39
C LYS A 45 5.58 -14.39 -2.49
N TYR A 46 6.23 -15.13 -3.37
CA TYR A 46 5.63 -15.75 -4.53
C TYR A 46 6.23 -17.15 -4.70
N ILE A 47 5.42 -18.09 -5.19
CA ILE A 47 5.88 -19.40 -5.62
C ILE A 47 5.93 -19.42 -7.15
N VAL A 48 7.06 -19.85 -7.71
CA VAL A 48 7.19 -20.09 -9.16
C VAL A 48 7.03 -21.58 -9.38
N ILE A 49 5.96 -21.96 -10.07
CA ILE A 49 5.67 -23.36 -10.40
C ILE A 49 6.06 -23.58 -11.86
N PRO A 50 7.10 -24.39 -12.16
CA PRO A 50 7.46 -24.69 -13.54
C PRO A 50 6.33 -25.43 -14.27
N ALA A 51 6.23 -25.22 -15.58
CA ALA A 51 5.24 -25.91 -16.41
C ALA A 51 5.38 -27.44 -16.28
N GLY A 52 4.25 -28.14 -16.23
CA GLY A 52 4.20 -29.61 -16.11
C GLY A 52 4.46 -30.18 -14.71
N GLN A 53 4.72 -29.34 -13.70
CA GLN A 53 4.91 -29.78 -12.31
C GLN A 53 3.60 -30.00 -11.55
N MET A 54 2.51 -29.36 -12.02
CA MET A 54 1.17 -29.58 -11.48
C MET A 54 0.50 -30.76 -12.17
N VAL A 55 -0.20 -31.57 -11.38
CA VAL A 55 -1.14 -32.54 -11.93
C VAL A 55 -2.37 -31.76 -12.44
N PRO A 56 -3.02 -32.17 -13.54
CA PRO A 56 -4.28 -31.56 -13.97
C PRO A 56 -5.37 -31.72 -12.92
N GLY A 57 -6.07 -30.64 -12.60
CA GLY A 57 -7.12 -30.63 -11.58
C GLY A 57 -7.41 -29.23 -11.02
N GLN A 58 -8.36 -29.19 -10.07
CA GLN A 58 -8.65 -28.00 -9.28
C GLN A 58 -7.96 -28.10 -7.93
N TYR A 59 -7.33 -27.00 -7.51
CA TYR A 59 -6.50 -26.97 -6.31
C TYR A 59 -6.77 -25.71 -5.50
N LEU A 60 -6.74 -25.85 -4.18
CA LEU A 60 -6.75 -24.79 -3.22
C LEU A 60 -5.33 -24.51 -2.76
N PHE A 61 -4.78 -23.38 -3.16
CA PHE A 61 -3.54 -22.85 -2.63
C PHE A 61 -3.83 -22.04 -1.37
N SER A 62 -2.96 -22.13 -0.37
CA SER A 62 -2.99 -21.19 0.75
C SER A 62 -1.61 -20.72 1.12
N VAL A 63 -1.47 -19.46 1.51
CA VAL A 63 -0.22 -18.91 2.05
C VAL A 63 -0.47 -18.35 3.43
N THR A 64 0.38 -18.76 4.37
CA THR A 64 0.37 -18.27 5.74
C THR A 64 1.56 -17.35 5.93
N ILE A 65 1.30 -16.13 6.40
CA ILE A 65 2.32 -15.13 6.70
C ILE A 65 2.54 -15.09 8.21
N ALA A 66 3.79 -15.29 8.63
CA ALA A 66 4.18 -15.18 10.03
C ALA A 66 5.29 -14.14 10.20
N LYS A 67 5.39 -13.53 11.40
CA LYS A 67 6.52 -12.65 11.76
C LYS A 67 7.77 -13.41 12.19
N GLU A 68 7.62 -14.70 12.45
CA GLU A 68 8.65 -15.60 12.96
C GLU A 68 8.75 -16.80 12.02
N PRO A 69 9.94 -17.42 11.88
CA PRO A 69 10.10 -18.63 11.08
C PRO A 69 9.13 -19.71 11.55
N THR A 70 8.49 -20.39 10.60
CA THR A 70 7.51 -21.43 10.96
C THR A 70 8.17 -22.78 11.25
N GLN A 71 9.49 -22.87 11.04
CA GLN A 71 10.31 -24.04 11.30
C GLN A 71 11.65 -23.64 11.95
N ASP A 72 12.14 -24.44 12.90
CA ASP A 72 13.53 -24.44 13.35
C ASP A 72 14.16 -25.83 13.14
N SER A 73 15.42 -25.97 13.56
CA SER A 73 16.17 -27.24 13.54
C SER A 73 15.51 -28.41 14.30
N ARG A 74 14.47 -28.16 15.12
CA ARG A 74 13.76 -29.14 15.94
C ARG A 74 12.36 -29.43 15.41
N GLY A 75 11.89 -28.72 14.39
CA GLY A 75 10.62 -28.95 13.71
C GLY A 75 9.75 -27.70 13.61
N PRO A 76 8.43 -27.87 13.40
CA PRO A 76 7.50 -26.77 13.26
C PRO A 76 7.41 -25.98 14.57
N ILE A 77 7.54 -24.66 14.49
CA ILE A 77 7.32 -23.75 15.61
C ILE A 77 5.97 -23.06 15.41
N SER A 78 5.22 -22.87 16.49
CA SER A 78 3.98 -22.09 16.44
C SER A 78 4.32 -20.60 16.33
N GLY A 79 4.65 -20.15 15.12
CA GLY A 79 4.94 -18.74 14.86
C GLY A 79 3.71 -17.85 15.09
N ARG A 80 3.95 -16.57 15.37
CA ARG A 80 2.86 -15.58 15.48
C ARG A 80 2.27 -15.29 14.11
N PHE A 81 1.13 -15.91 13.82
CA PHE A 81 0.38 -15.75 12.56
C PHE A 81 -0.08 -14.30 12.40
N VAL A 82 0.18 -13.74 11.23
CA VAL A 82 -0.25 -12.39 10.85
C VAL A 82 -1.50 -12.48 9.98
N SER A 83 -1.50 -13.40 9.01
CA SER A 83 -2.60 -13.58 8.09
C SER A 83 -2.47 -14.91 7.34
N ARG A 84 -3.60 -15.49 6.91
CA ARG A 84 -3.67 -16.65 6.02
C ARG A 84 -4.52 -16.29 4.81
N PHE A 85 -4.04 -16.60 3.63
CA PHE A 85 -4.72 -16.36 2.35
C PHE A 85 -4.97 -17.67 1.66
N ILE A 86 -6.05 -17.77 0.89
CA ILE A 86 -6.48 -18.97 0.20
C ILE A 86 -6.93 -18.59 -1.21
N GLU A 87 -6.49 -19.32 -2.24
CA GLU A 87 -6.81 -19.09 -3.64
C GLU A 87 -7.07 -20.43 -4.35
N VAL A 88 -8.18 -20.55 -5.09
CA VAL A 88 -8.47 -21.73 -5.91
C VAL A 88 -7.88 -21.54 -7.30
N VAL A 89 -7.05 -22.49 -7.72
CA VAL A 89 -6.40 -22.52 -9.04
C VAL A 89 -6.88 -23.75 -9.79
N VAL A 90 -7.36 -23.54 -11.02
CA VAL A 90 -7.74 -24.61 -11.95
C VAL A 90 -6.58 -24.81 -12.93
N THR A 91 -6.16 -26.06 -13.10
CA THR A 91 -5.14 -26.46 -14.08
C THR A 91 -5.71 -27.43 -15.09
N ASP A 92 -5.39 -27.21 -16.36
CA ASP A 92 -5.84 -28.04 -17.47
C ASP A 92 -4.93 -29.26 -17.70
N ALA A 93 -5.33 -30.12 -18.64
CA ALA A 93 -4.61 -31.34 -19.01
C ALA A 93 -3.22 -31.08 -19.62
N SER A 94 -2.94 -29.87 -20.09
CA SER A 94 -1.63 -29.44 -20.61
C SER A 94 -0.64 -29.04 -19.52
N GLY A 95 -1.06 -28.98 -18.26
CA GLY A 95 -0.21 -28.50 -17.16
C GLY A 95 0.12 -27.01 -17.30
N THR A 96 -0.64 -26.30 -18.13
CA THR A 96 -0.58 -24.86 -18.32
C THR A 96 -1.70 -24.25 -17.49
N THR A 97 -1.35 -23.40 -16.54
CA THR A 97 -2.33 -22.42 -16.07
C THR A 97 -2.65 -21.52 -17.26
N ASP A 98 -3.92 -21.35 -17.60
CA ASP A 98 -4.40 -20.53 -18.74
C ASP A 98 -4.08 -19.01 -18.59
N GLN A 99 -3.24 -18.69 -17.60
CA GLN A 99 -2.61 -17.41 -17.36
C GLN A 99 -1.14 -17.69 -17.02
N THR A 100 -0.24 -16.92 -17.60
CA THR A 100 1.22 -16.95 -17.37
C THR A 100 1.58 -16.96 -15.88
N GLY A 101 1.67 -18.15 -15.27
CA GLY A 101 2.52 -18.59 -14.16
C GLY A 101 2.71 -17.71 -12.92
N VAL A 102 1.89 -16.67 -12.70
CA VAL A 102 1.93 -15.82 -11.51
C VAL A 102 0.57 -15.91 -10.86
N ILE A 103 0.47 -16.70 -9.79
CA ILE A 103 -0.69 -16.71 -8.91
C ILE A 103 -0.78 -15.31 -8.28
N ARG A 104 -1.70 -14.49 -8.79
CA ARG A 104 -1.93 -13.12 -8.33
C ARG A 104 -3.24 -13.08 -7.58
N ARG A 105 -3.14 -13.02 -6.24
CA ARG A 105 -4.07 -12.36 -5.31
C ARG A 105 -5.51 -12.23 -5.85
N ARG A 106 -6.17 -13.35 -6.14
CA ARG A 106 -7.57 -13.36 -6.60
C ARG A 106 -8.37 -14.25 -5.67
N GLY A 107 -8.81 -13.69 -4.54
CA GLY A 107 -9.56 -14.47 -3.56
C GLY A 107 -10.10 -13.61 -2.42
N LEU A 108 -11.09 -12.78 -2.72
CA LEU A 108 -11.99 -12.22 -1.70
C LEU A 108 -13.33 -11.83 -2.36
N LEU A 109 -13.94 -12.75 -3.10
CA LEU A 109 -15.25 -12.54 -3.73
C LEU A 109 -15.93 -13.86 -4.04
N GLN A 110 -16.47 -14.48 -3.01
CA GLN A 110 -17.62 -15.37 -3.17
C GLN A 110 -18.40 -15.23 -1.88
N ASP A 111 -19.42 -14.37 -1.94
CA ASP A 111 -20.59 -14.30 -1.05
C ASP A 111 -21.44 -13.03 -1.29
N ALA A 112 -21.04 -12.15 -2.21
CA ALA A 112 -21.94 -11.16 -2.77
C ALA A 112 -22.25 -11.56 -4.21
N ASP A 113 -23.51 -11.90 -4.45
CA ASP A 113 -24.18 -11.96 -5.76
C ASP A 113 -24.27 -10.54 -6.37
N GLU A 114 -23.21 -9.74 -6.23
CA GLU A 114 -23.07 -8.40 -6.78
C GLU A 114 -22.31 -8.50 -8.10
N ASP A 115 -22.96 -8.01 -9.15
CA ASP A 115 -22.46 -7.88 -10.50
C ASP A 115 -20.96 -7.48 -10.52
N PRO A 116 -20.07 -8.20 -11.23
CA PRO A 116 -18.65 -7.82 -11.38
C PRO A 116 -18.45 -6.41 -11.99
N ALA A 117 -19.51 -5.77 -12.50
CA ALA A 117 -19.53 -4.36 -12.88
C ALA A 117 -19.49 -3.36 -11.69
N THR A 118 -19.63 -3.81 -10.43
CA THR A 118 -19.79 -2.95 -9.24
C THR A 118 -18.50 -2.70 -8.45
N TYR A 119 -17.35 -3.19 -8.94
CA TYR A 119 -16.07 -2.81 -8.36
C TYR A 119 -15.65 -1.42 -8.84
N HIS A 120 -16.05 -0.42 -8.07
CA HIS A 120 -15.71 0.96 -8.36
C HIS A 120 -14.23 1.22 -8.09
N LYS A 121 -13.55 1.77 -9.10
CA LYS A 121 -12.22 2.37 -8.95
C LYS A 121 -12.28 3.42 -7.84
N PRO A 122 -11.31 3.46 -6.89
CA PRO A 122 -11.28 4.50 -5.88
C PRO A 122 -11.14 5.86 -6.56
N GLU A 123 -12.10 6.75 -6.32
CA GLU A 123 -11.97 8.15 -6.65
C GLU A 123 -11.28 8.84 -5.49
N VAL A 124 -10.13 9.43 -5.76
CA VAL A 124 -9.25 10.05 -4.75
C VAL A 124 -9.30 11.54 -4.97
N THR A 125 -9.44 12.30 -3.90
CA THR A 125 -9.32 13.76 -3.92
C THR A 125 -8.47 14.22 -2.75
N ILE A 126 -7.63 15.22 -2.97
CA ILE A 126 -6.84 15.88 -1.94
C ILE A 126 -7.45 17.26 -1.71
N SER A 127 -7.73 17.59 -0.45
CA SER A 127 -8.23 18.93 -0.12
C SER A 127 -7.18 19.97 -0.48
N PRO A 128 -7.59 21.11 -1.07
CA PRO A 128 -6.65 22.15 -1.44
C PRO A 128 -5.87 22.65 -0.21
N PRO A 129 -4.52 22.74 -0.29
CA PRO A 129 -3.70 23.26 0.79
C PRO A 129 -3.95 24.76 0.97
N PRO A 130 -3.53 25.33 2.11
CA PRO A 130 -3.50 26.78 2.28
C PRO A 130 -2.65 27.46 1.20
N ASP A 131 -3.10 28.61 0.69
CA ASP A 131 -2.38 29.37 -0.34
C ASP A 131 -0.99 29.87 0.10
N ASN A 132 -0.80 30.04 1.41
CA ASN A 132 0.41 30.60 2.00
C ASN A 132 0.94 29.65 3.07
N ILE A 133 2.06 28.99 2.78
CA ILE A 133 2.72 28.09 3.73
C ILE A 133 4.12 28.63 3.98
N ASN A 134 4.42 28.96 5.24
CA ASN A 134 5.78 29.36 5.61
C ASN A 134 6.63 28.11 5.85
N VAL A 135 7.95 28.24 5.67
CA VAL A 135 8.90 27.12 5.87
C VAL A 135 8.79 26.49 7.25
N GLN A 136 8.52 27.28 8.29
CA GLN A 136 8.43 26.78 9.67
C GLN A 136 7.08 26.13 9.99
N ASP A 137 6.08 26.34 9.14
CA ASP A 137 4.75 25.80 9.35
C ASP A 137 4.70 24.32 9.00
N ARG A 138 3.84 23.59 9.71
CA ARG A 138 3.55 22.20 9.38
C ARG A 138 2.60 22.17 8.18
N LEU A 139 2.92 21.36 7.18
CA LEU A 139 2.03 21.12 6.06
C LEU A 139 1.15 19.91 6.36
N THR A 140 -0.18 20.11 6.34
CA THR A 140 -1.17 19.04 6.48
C THR A 140 -1.93 18.89 5.17
N LEU A 141 -1.88 17.70 4.58
CA LEU A 141 -2.64 17.33 3.39
C LEU A 141 -3.68 16.30 3.77
N LEU A 142 -4.93 16.59 3.43
CA LEU A 142 -6.08 15.75 3.75
C LEU A 142 -6.53 15.02 2.49
N GLY A 143 -6.39 13.70 2.50
CA GLY A 143 -6.91 12.84 1.45
C GLY A 143 -8.37 12.48 1.73
N ASN A 144 -9.15 12.34 0.67
CA ASN A 144 -10.49 11.79 0.69
C ASN A 144 -10.59 10.71 -0.40
N VAL A 145 -11.30 9.62 -0.08
CA VAL A 145 -11.55 8.55 -1.03
C VAL A 145 -13.05 8.29 -1.06
N ASN A 146 -13.64 8.53 -2.23
CA ASN A 146 -15.03 8.21 -2.50
C ASN A 146 -15.12 6.73 -2.92
N MET A 147 -15.56 5.90 -1.98
CA MET A 147 -15.79 4.47 -2.14
C MET A 147 -16.78 4.00 -1.06
N LEU A 148 -17.52 2.92 -1.34
CA LEU A 148 -18.41 2.30 -0.35
C LEU A 148 -17.63 1.89 0.90
N ASP A 149 -18.22 2.13 2.08
CA ASP A 149 -17.56 1.93 3.37
C ASP A 149 -17.09 0.49 3.59
N ALA A 150 -17.84 -0.50 3.10
CA ALA A 150 -17.49 -1.92 3.16
C ALA A 150 -16.12 -2.23 2.54
N TYR A 151 -15.67 -1.42 1.57
CA TYR A 151 -14.42 -1.62 0.86
C TYR A 151 -13.25 -0.79 1.38
N LYS A 152 -13.49 0.21 2.26
CA LYS A 152 -12.44 1.10 2.76
C LYS A 152 -11.35 0.35 3.54
N GLN A 153 -11.69 -0.74 4.22
CA GLN A 153 -10.75 -1.59 4.95
C GLN A 153 -9.73 -2.30 4.05
N TYR A 154 -10.02 -2.45 2.75
CA TYR A 154 -9.13 -3.10 1.79
C TYR A 154 -8.22 -2.11 1.06
N LEU A 155 -8.31 -0.81 1.38
CA LEU A 155 -7.50 0.21 0.75
C LEU A 155 -6.10 0.28 1.34
N SER A 156 -5.12 0.53 0.48
CA SER A 156 -3.77 0.90 0.86
C SER A 156 -3.42 2.23 0.24
N PHE A 157 -2.77 3.07 1.02
CA PHE A 157 -2.43 4.43 0.66
C PHE A 157 -0.92 4.56 0.53
N ARG A 158 -0.48 5.44 -0.37
CA ARG A 158 0.93 5.78 -0.52
C ARG A 158 1.08 7.22 -0.95
N TRP A 159 1.74 8.01 -0.10
CA TRP A 159 2.19 9.35 -0.47
C TRP A 159 3.53 9.31 -1.21
N THR A 160 3.65 10.11 -2.25
CA THR A 160 4.89 10.36 -3.00
C THR A 160 5.07 11.85 -3.24
N VAL A 161 6.33 12.29 -3.32
CA VAL A 161 6.67 13.63 -3.81
C VAL A 161 7.08 13.45 -5.27
N THR A 162 6.36 14.10 -6.18
CA THR A 162 6.60 14.04 -7.62
C THR A 162 7.42 15.22 -8.13
N GLU A 163 7.41 16.34 -7.40
CA GLU A 163 8.21 17.53 -7.69
C GLU A 163 8.81 18.11 -6.39
N GLY A 164 10.04 18.60 -6.47
CA GLY A 164 10.80 19.15 -5.35
C GLY A 164 11.81 18.16 -4.72
N ILE A 165 12.72 18.68 -3.89
CA ILE A 165 13.84 17.92 -3.30
C ILE A 165 13.51 17.20 -1.98
N LEU A 166 12.26 17.28 -1.52
CA LEU A 166 11.86 16.77 -0.21
C LEU A 166 11.84 15.24 -0.20
N ASN A 167 12.73 14.63 0.59
CA ASN A 167 12.71 13.18 0.82
C ASN A 167 11.78 12.80 1.98
N ILE A 168 10.50 12.58 1.68
CA ILE A 168 9.50 12.13 2.66
C ILE A 168 9.74 10.73 3.25
N SER A 169 10.78 10.01 2.79
CA SER A 169 11.19 8.72 3.37
C SER A 169 12.21 8.88 4.50
N ALA A 170 12.80 10.07 4.65
CA ALA A 170 13.80 10.32 5.67
C ALA A 170 13.15 10.41 7.07
N PRO A 171 13.82 9.90 8.12
CA PRO A 171 13.30 9.97 9.48
C PRO A 171 13.18 11.43 9.94
N GLY A 172 12.09 11.76 10.62
CA GLY A 172 11.82 13.11 11.15
C GLY A 172 11.19 14.09 10.15
N VAL A 173 11.07 13.71 8.86
CA VAL A 173 10.40 14.57 7.86
C VAL A 173 8.88 14.55 8.02
N LEU A 174 8.30 13.37 8.28
CA LEU A 174 6.85 13.21 8.44
C LEU A 174 6.46 13.07 9.91
N LEU A 175 5.35 13.71 10.27
CA LEU A 175 4.66 13.54 11.56
C LEU A 175 3.53 12.51 11.47
N SER A 176 3.06 12.17 10.26
CA SER A 176 2.10 11.11 10.01
C SER A 176 2.70 9.93 9.23
N SER A 177 1.98 8.83 9.13
CA SER A 177 2.40 7.71 8.29
C SER A 177 2.27 8.06 6.81
N ARG A 178 3.34 7.78 6.05
CA ARG A 178 3.35 7.86 4.58
C ARG A 178 2.32 6.92 3.91
N THR A 179 1.89 5.87 4.62
CA THR A 179 0.90 4.91 4.14
C THR A 179 -0.50 5.15 4.73
N GLY A 180 -0.72 6.32 5.33
CA GLY A 180 -2.03 6.78 5.79
C GLY A 180 -2.76 7.60 4.73
N LEU A 181 -4.06 7.82 4.95
CA LEU A 181 -4.88 8.68 4.10
C LEU A 181 -4.40 10.15 4.13
N ASN A 182 -3.95 10.62 5.29
CA ASN A 182 -3.51 12.00 5.50
C ASN A 182 -1.99 12.08 5.66
N LEU A 183 -1.41 13.15 5.11
CA LEU A 183 0.02 13.44 5.22
C LEU A 183 0.25 14.68 6.08
N VAL A 184 1.17 14.57 7.04
CA VAL A 184 1.63 15.71 7.83
C VAL A 184 3.15 15.78 7.70
N VAL A 185 3.64 16.83 7.06
CA VAL A 185 5.07 17.14 6.94
C VAL A 185 5.47 18.05 8.09
N SER A 186 6.60 17.74 8.73
CA SER A 186 7.16 18.55 9.80
C SER A 186 7.60 19.92 9.28
N GLY A 187 7.49 20.95 10.12
CA GLY A 187 7.99 22.28 9.80
C GLY A 187 9.52 22.29 9.64
N GLY A 188 10.01 23.21 8.82
CA GLY A 188 11.44 23.41 8.55
C GLY A 188 12.07 22.38 7.61
N GLN A 189 11.29 21.45 7.05
CA GLN A 189 11.80 20.41 6.14
C GLN A 189 11.77 20.85 4.67
N MET A 190 10.99 21.87 4.34
CA MET A 190 10.84 22.40 2.99
C MET A 190 11.70 23.64 2.80
N SER A 191 12.12 23.88 1.57
CA SER A 191 12.98 25.01 1.19
C SER A 191 12.14 26.22 0.81
N VAL A 192 12.64 27.39 1.20
CA VAL A 192 12.04 28.70 0.92
C VAL A 192 11.91 28.91 -0.59
N GLY A 193 10.73 29.31 -1.08
CA GLY A 193 10.50 29.64 -2.49
C GLY A 193 10.40 28.43 -3.43
N GLU A 194 10.53 27.22 -2.91
CA GLU A 194 10.39 25.98 -3.68
C GLU A 194 8.92 25.57 -3.81
N THR A 195 8.64 24.86 -4.90
CA THR A 195 7.34 24.24 -5.17
C THR A 195 7.45 22.73 -5.00
N TYR A 196 6.47 22.14 -4.33
CA TYR A 196 6.39 20.71 -4.10
C TYR A 196 5.08 20.15 -4.61
N SER A 197 5.14 19.04 -5.36
CA SER A 197 3.96 18.28 -5.73
C SER A 197 3.89 16.98 -4.94
N PHE A 198 2.76 16.80 -4.26
CA PHE A 198 2.46 15.61 -3.46
C PHE A 198 1.36 14.82 -4.14
N ARG A 199 1.59 13.52 -4.32
CA ARG A 199 0.65 12.60 -4.92
C ARG A 199 0.24 11.53 -3.91
N LEU A 200 -1.07 11.31 -3.80
CA LEU A 200 -1.66 10.22 -3.04
C LEU A 200 -2.11 9.13 -4.00
N ASP A 201 -1.47 7.96 -3.93
CA ASP A 201 -1.93 6.76 -4.62
C ASP A 201 -2.75 5.90 -3.67
N VAL A 202 -3.89 5.42 -4.15
CA VAL A 202 -4.80 4.52 -3.41
C VAL A 202 -5.00 3.25 -4.21
N TYR A 203 -4.77 2.11 -3.57
CA TYR A 203 -4.90 0.79 -4.16
C TYR A 203 -5.91 -0.05 -3.38
N ASN A 204 -6.88 -0.64 -4.08
CA ASN A 204 -7.76 -1.64 -3.49
C ASN A 204 -7.10 -3.01 -3.60
N ASN A 205 -6.78 -3.61 -2.45
CA ASN A 205 -6.05 -4.87 -2.37
C ASN A 205 -6.84 -6.11 -2.83
N VAL A 206 -8.16 -5.98 -2.96
CA VAL A 206 -9.06 -7.06 -3.36
C VAL A 206 -9.36 -6.97 -4.86
N SER A 207 -9.78 -5.80 -5.33
CA SER A 207 -10.16 -5.62 -6.74
C SER A 207 -8.98 -5.35 -7.67
N GLY A 208 -7.85 -4.91 -7.12
CA GLY A 208 -6.69 -4.49 -7.90
C GLY A 208 -6.83 -3.12 -8.57
N TYR A 209 -7.96 -2.43 -8.41
CA TYR A 209 -8.14 -1.08 -8.93
C TYR A 209 -7.33 -0.05 -8.13
N SER A 210 -6.85 0.96 -8.83
CA SER A 210 -6.11 2.08 -8.24
C SER A 210 -6.66 3.43 -8.68
N GLY A 211 -6.57 4.39 -7.79
CA GLY A 211 -6.88 5.80 -8.02
C GLY A 211 -5.76 6.66 -7.47
N TRP A 212 -5.69 7.90 -7.92
CA TRP A 212 -4.70 8.85 -7.44
C TRP A 212 -5.19 10.27 -7.61
N ASP A 213 -4.65 11.16 -6.80
CA ASP A 213 -4.76 12.61 -6.96
C ASP A 213 -3.43 13.27 -6.59
N GLN A 214 -3.22 14.50 -7.10
CA GLN A 214 -2.00 15.26 -6.88
C GLN A 214 -2.32 16.70 -6.51
N VAL A 215 -1.56 17.24 -5.57
CA VAL A 215 -1.65 18.64 -5.17
C VAL A 215 -0.29 19.31 -5.16
N THR A 216 -0.27 20.57 -5.55
CA THR A 216 0.95 21.37 -5.59
C THR A 216 0.90 22.44 -4.52
N VAL A 217 2.03 22.62 -3.84
CA VAL A 217 2.23 23.55 -2.73
C VAL A 217 3.44 24.41 -3.02
N SER A 218 3.28 25.72 -2.94
CA SER A 218 4.39 26.67 -3.04
C SER A 218 4.73 27.18 -1.66
N ILE A 219 6.03 27.20 -1.33
CA ILE A 219 6.51 27.65 -0.03
C ILE A 219 6.89 29.12 -0.10
N ASN A 220 6.37 29.90 0.84
CA ASN A 220 6.59 31.33 0.88
C ASN A 220 8.09 31.66 0.91
N ALA A 221 8.51 32.53 -0.01
CA ALA A 221 9.80 33.18 0.04
C ALA A 221 9.66 34.54 0.73
N PRO A 222 10.58 34.92 1.64
CA PRO A 222 10.65 36.29 2.10
C PRO A 222 10.89 37.18 0.87
N PRO A 223 10.23 38.35 0.79
CA PRO A 223 10.45 39.26 -0.32
C PRO A 223 11.94 39.61 -0.39
N SER A 224 12.56 39.34 -1.55
CA SER A 224 13.98 39.62 -1.79
C SER A 224 14.29 41.12 -1.87
N SER A 225 13.27 41.95 -2.05
CA SER A 225 13.34 43.40 -2.04
C SER A 225 11.96 44.00 -1.77
N GLY A 226 11.90 45.14 -1.07
CA GLY A 226 10.68 45.89 -0.84
C GLY A 226 11.01 47.34 -0.49
N ARG A 227 10.09 48.27 -0.80
CA ARG A 227 10.22 49.68 -0.45
C ARG A 227 9.10 50.06 0.50
N PHE A 228 9.45 50.39 1.73
CA PHE A 228 8.52 50.98 2.68
C PHE A 228 8.57 52.51 2.54
N ILE A 229 7.43 53.13 2.24
CA ILE A 229 7.32 54.59 2.16
C ILE A 229 6.30 55.02 3.21
N ILE A 230 6.74 55.79 4.20
CA ILE A 230 5.85 56.47 5.14
C ILE A 230 5.42 57.78 4.47
N PHE A 231 4.11 57.98 4.27
CA PHE A 231 3.59 59.23 3.76
C PHE A 231 2.26 59.60 4.45
N PRO A 232 2.10 60.85 4.93
CA PRO A 232 3.09 61.95 4.93
C PRO A 232 4.21 61.77 5.99
N LEU A 233 5.37 62.39 5.76
CA LEU A 233 6.51 62.39 6.73
C LEU A 233 6.22 63.20 8.01
N GLU A 234 5.14 63.99 8.01
CA GLU A 234 4.73 64.86 9.11
C GLU A 234 3.31 64.52 9.52
N GLY A 235 3.10 64.31 10.81
CA GLY A 235 1.78 64.17 11.44
C GLY A 235 1.51 65.37 12.33
N PHE A 236 0.29 65.90 12.29
CA PHE A 236 -0.15 66.90 13.27
C PHE A 236 -0.38 66.20 14.61
N ALA A 237 0.29 66.67 15.67
CA ALA A 237 -0.01 66.23 17.03
C ALA A 237 -1.47 66.56 17.35
N SER A 238 -2.24 65.58 17.83
CA SER A 238 -3.58 65.81 18.36
C SER A 238 -3.45 66.72 19.59
N GLN A 239 -3.86 67.97 19.45
CA GLN A 239 -4.00 68.88 20.57
C GLN A 239 -5.30 68.51 21.29
N THR A 240 -5.19 67.91 22.47
CA THR A 240 -6.32 67.78 23.39
C THR A 240 -6.66 69.18 23.93
N PRO A 241 -7.86 69.72 23.68
CA PRO A 241 -8.30 70.95 24.33
C PRO A 241 -8.47 70.69 25.83
N PHE A 242 -7.88 71.57 26.66
CA PHE A 242 -8.09 71.62 28.11
C PHE A 242 -9.33 72.45 28.43
#